data_AF-E4X3I6-F1
#
_entry.id   AF-E4X3I6-F1
#
_cell.length_a   1.000
_cell.length_b   1.000
_cell.length_c   1.000
_cell.angle_alpha   90.00
_cell.angle_beta   90.00
_cell.angle_gamma   90.00
#
_symmetry.space_group_name_H-M   'P 1'
#
loop_
_entity.id
_entity.type
_entity.pdbx_description
1 polymer ?
#
loop_
_entity_poly.entity_id
_entity_poly.type
_entity_poly.pdbx_seq_one_letter_code
_entity_poly.pdbx_strand_id
1 'polypeptide(L)' 'MKIYAAILGLIQAMTIGGGMGAPAYLSLPHWEECTSTKDYGTWQGVCVPKTPPAACDTEKHRTTHRLLSSESYNIPSC' A
#
# COMPACT_ATOMS: atom_id res chain seq x y z
N MET A 1 14.88 15.30 42.48
CA MET A 1 14.60 15.94 41.18
C MET A 1 14.70 14.88 40.10
N LYS A 2 13.60 14.70 39.34
CA LYS A 2 13.52 14.16 37.98
C LYS A 2 13.75 12.65 37.78
N ILE A 3 12.62 11.96 37.93
CA ILE A 3 12.27 10.55 37.70
C ILE A 3 12.26 10.22 36.18
N TYR A 4 13.16 10.79 35.37
CA TYR A 4 13.09 10.67 33.88
C TYR A 4 14.05 9.64 33.27
N ALA A 5 14.81 8.90 34.08
CA ALA A 5 15.75 7.89 33.58
C ALA A 5 15.09 6.53 33.24
N ALA A 6 13.76 6.39 33.37
CA ALA A 6 13.04 5.13 33.15
C ALA A 6 12.15 5.11 31.88
N ILE A 7 12.10 6.18 31.08
CA ILE A 7 11.27 6.26 29.85
C ILE A 7 12.06 6.08 28.55
N LEU A 8 13.35 5.75 28.62
CA LEU A 8 14.17 5.47 27.43
C LEU A 8 14.59 4.00 27.30
N GLY A 9 13.94 3.12 28.06
CA GLY A 9 13.86 1.70 27.72
C GLY A 9 12.62 1.48 26.84
N LEU A 10 12.80 0.84 25.67
CA LEU A 10 11.79 0.27 24.75
C LEU A 10 11.79 0.77 23.29
N ILE A 11 12.94 1.05 22.68
CA ILE A 11 13.04 0.83 21.22
C ILE A 11 14.34 0.10 20.89
N GLN A 12 14.32 -1.21 21.15
CA GLN A 12 15.33 -2.16 20.72
C GLN A 12 14.85 -2.81 19.42
N ALA A 13 15.56 -2.53 18.32
CA ALA A 13 15.70 -3.31 17.07
C ALA A 13 16.48 -2.40 16.09
N MET A 14 17.77 -2.57 15.76
CA MET A 14 18.41 -3.73 15.12
C MET A 14 17.46 -4.29 14.04
N THR A 15 17.64 -4.10 12.73
CA THR A 15 18.82 -4.38 11.91
C THR A 15 18.67 -3.86 10.47
N ILE A 16 19.83 -3.77 9.81
CA ILE A 16 20.17 -3.45 8.42
C ILE A 16 19.25 -4.09 7.35
N GLY A 17 18.79 -3.26 6.41
CA GLY A 17 18.22 -3.64 5.12
C GLY A 17 17.57 -2.43 4.45
N GLY A 18 18.11 -1.94 3.34
CA GLY A 18 17.45 -0.90 2.55
C GLY A 18 16.09 -1.43 2.08
N GLY A 19 15.01 -0.86 2.61
CA GLY A 19 13.66 -1.19 2.18
C GLY A 19 12.78 -0.01 2.51
N MET A 20 12.41 0.77 1.50
CA MET A 20 11.18 1.57 1.60
C MET A 20 10.09 0.61 2.08
N GLY A 21 9.43 0.91 3.20
CA GLY A 21 8.40 0.04 3.76
C GLY A 21 7.45 -0.41 2.66
N ALA A 22 7.03 -1.67 2.70
CA ALA A 22 6.16 -2.23 1.68
C ALA A 22 4.93 -1.33 1.50
N PRO A 23 4.44 -1.10 0.27
CA PRO A 23 3.31 -0.24 0.03
C PRO A 23 2.08 -0.62 0.88
N ALA A 24 1.42 0.37 1.49
CA ALA A 24 0.33 0.12 2.44
C ALA A 24 -0.89 -0.57 1.80
N TYR A 25 -1.09 -0.41 0.48
CA TYR A 25 -2.19 -1.06 -0.23
C TYR A 25 -2.07 -2.59 -0.24
N LEU A 26 -0.89 -3.15 0.00
CA LEU A 26 -0.67 -4.61 0.10
C LEU A 26 -1.45 -5.25 1.26
N SER A 27 -1.90 -4.44 2.22
CA SER A 27 -2.77 -4.89 3.32
C SER A 27 -4.26 -4.93 2.96
N LEU A 28 -4.66 -4.40 1.80
CA LEU A 28 -6.06 -4.43 1.37
C LEU A 28 -6.41 -5.81 0.81
N PRO A 29 -7.51 -6.44 1.23
CA PRO A 29 -7.92 -7.71 0.64
C PRO A 29 -8.28 -7.51 -0.84
N HIS A 30 -7.90 -8.46 -1.70
CA HIS A 30 -8.21 -8.47 -3.13
C HIS A 30 -7.62 -7.30 -3.94
N TRP A 31 -6.57 -6.64 -3.46
CA TRP A 31 -5.96 -5.51 -4.18
C TRP A 31 -5.39 -5.94 -5.54
N GLU A 32 -4.83 -7.14 -5.64
CA GLU A 32 -4.23 -7.70 -6.86
C GLU A 32 -5.27 -7.87 -7.98
N GLU A 33 -6.51 -8.20 -7.62
CA GLU A 33 -7.62 -8.45 -8.56
C GLU A 33 -8.21 -7.13 -9.13
N CYS A 34 -7.96 -6.02 -8.42
CA CYS A 34 -8.49 -4.69 -8.75
C CYS A 34 -7.40 -3.69 -9.21
N THR A 35 -6.15 -4.14 -9.33
CA THR A 35 -5.03 -3.33 -9.84
C THR A 35 -4.50 -3.91 -11.15
N SER A 36 -3.69 -3.12 -11.84
CA SER A 36 -2.96 -3.58 -13.03
C SER A 36 -1.53 -3.06 -13.00
N THR A 37 -0.75 -3.42 -14.00
CA THR A 37 0.63 -3.00 -14.17
C THR A 37 0.72 -2.04 -15.34
N LYS A 38 1.35 -0.89 -15.12
CA LYS A 38 1.68 0.07 -16.15
C LYS A 38 3.18 0.07 -16.38
N ASP A 39 3.56 0.01 -17.65
CA ASP A 39 4.94 0.16 -18.08
C ASP A 39 5.30 1.66 -18.19
N TYR A 40 6.37 2.05 -17.51
CA TYR A 40 6.95 3.40 -17.55
C TYR A 40 8.26 3.44 -18.36
N GLY A 41 8.54 2.39 -19.13
CA GLY A 41 9.71 2.23 -20.00
C GLY A 41 10.92 1.67 -19.28
N THR A 42 11.33 2.30 -18.17
CA THR A 42 12.49 1.84 -17.37
C THR A 42 12.10 0.99 -16.15
N TRP A 43 10.82 0.98 -15.79
CA TRP A 43 10.28 0.21 -14.68
C TRP A 43 8.79 -0.06 -14.89
N GLN A 44 8.28 -1.08 -14.21
CA GLN A 44 6.86 -1.41 -14.16
C GLN A 44 6.28 -1.04 -12.80
N GLY A 45 5.11 -0.40 -12.81
CA GLY A 45 4.45 0.07 -11.60
C GLY A 45 3.01 -0.42 -11.49
N VAL A 46 2.54 -0.55 -10.25
CA VAL A 46 1.12 -0.80 -9.99
C VAL A 46 0.30 0.46 -10.34
N CYS A 47 -0.85 0.25 -10.97
CA CYS A 47 -1.81 1.30 -11.29
C CYS A 47 -3.24 0.82 -11.04
N VAL A 48 -4.16 1.78 -10.87
CA VAL A 48 -5.59 1.50 -10.72
C VAL A 48 -6.29 1.67 -12.07
N PRO A 49 -6.90 0.62 -12.65
CA PRO A 49 -7.63 0.73 -13.90
C PRO A 49 -8.82 1.69 -13.79
N LYS A 50 -8.97 2.62 -14.76
CA LYS A 50 -10.15 3.49 -14.88
C LYS A 50 -11.47 2.71 -14.95
N THR A 51 -11.46 1.57 -15.63
CA THR A 51 -12.61 0.66 -15.69
C THR A 51 -12.29 -0.55 -14.81
N PRO A 52 -13.07 -0.82 -13.75
CA PRO A 52 -12.84 -1.96 -12.89
C PRO A 52 -12.85 -3.27 -13.69
N PRO A 53 -11.88 -4.18 -13.49
CA PRO A 53 -11.92 -5.53 -14.07
C PRO A 53 -13.17 -6.28 -13.61
N ALA A 54 -13.63 -7.26 -14.38
CA ALA A 54 -14.79 -8.09 -14.02
C ALA A 54 -14.61 -8.82 -12.67
N ALA A 55 -13.37 -9.21 -12.32
CA ALA A 55 -13.03 -9.77 -11.02
C ALA A 55 -13.32 -8.79 -9.85
N CYS A 56 -13.31 -7.50 -10.13
CA CYS A 56 -13.49 -6.45 -9.14
C CYS A 56 -14.97 -6.07 -8.86
N ASP A 57 -15.94 -6.87 -9.32
CA ASP A 57 -17.37 -6.54 -9.26
C ASP A 57 -18.08 -6.95 -7.96
N THR A 58 -17.46 -7.74 -7.09
CA THR A 58 -18.07 -8.07 -5.79
C THR A 58 -18.02 -6.89 -4.82
N GLU A 59 -18.90 -6.87 -3.81
CA GLU A 59 -18.95 -5.78 -2.82
C GLU A 59 -17.60 -5.51 -2.12
N LYS A 60 -16.89 -6.58 -1.75
CA LYS A 60 -15.57 -6.48 -1.12
C LYS A 60 -14.55 -5.83 -2.06
N HIS A 61 -14.55 -6.24 -3.33
CA HIS A 61 -13.64 -5.73 -4.34
C HIS A 61 -13.92 -4.26 -4.69
N ARG A 62 -15.20 -3.88 -4.83
CA ARG A 62 -15.58 -2.48 -5.05
C ARG A 62 -15.11 -1.57 -3.91
N THR A 63 -15.16 -2.05 -2.67
CA THR A 63 -14.62 -1.31 -1.51
C THR A 63 -13.12 -1.15 -1.63
N THR A 64 -12.38 -2.22 -1.92
CA THR A 64 -10.94 -2.17 -2.15
C THR A 64 -10.57 -1.23 -3.31
N HIS A 65 -11.24 -1.34 -4.46
CA HIS A 65 -10.98 -0.48 -5.62
C HIS A 65 -11.26 0.99 -5.34
N ARG A 66 -12.30 1.31 -4.58
CA ARG A 66 -12.58 2.67 -4.12
C ARG A 66 -11.46 3.21 -3.23
N LEU A 67 -10.93 2.38 -2.32
CA LEU A 67 -9.80 2.75 -1.47
C LEU A 67 -8.53 2.97 -2.30
N LEU A 68 -8.22 2.06 -3.21
CA LEU A 68 -7.06 2.16 -4.12
C LEU A 68 -7.15 3.40 -5.03
N SER A 69 -8.35 3.74 -5.50
CA SER A 69 -8.62 4.92 -6.34
C SER A 69 -8.55 6.26 -5.57
N SER A 70 -8.40 6.22 -4.25
CA SER A 70 -8.27 7.41 -3.42
C SER A 70 -6.82 7.89 -3.34
N GLU A 71 -6.62 9.14 -2.91
CA GLU A 71 -5.29 9.71 -2.70
C GLU A 71 -4.53 9.07 -1.50
N SER A 72 -5.17 8.19 -0.73
CA SER A 72 -4.57 7.60 0.47
C SER A 72 -3.36 6.68 0.18
N TYR A 73 -3.31 6.08 -1.01
CA TYR A 73 -2.25 5.11 -1.36
C TYR A 73 -1.32 5.58 -2.48
N ASN A 74 -1.55 6.79 -3.03
CA ASN A 74 -0.74 7.38 -4.12
C ASN A 74 -0.52 6.43 -5.32
N ILE A 75 -1.49 5.59 -5.64
CA ILE A 75 -1.42 4.69 -6.80
C ILE A 75 -2.00 5.43 -8.02
N PRO A 76 -1.23 5.59 -9.12
CA PRO A 76 -1.70 6.29 -10.30
C PRO A 76 -2.77 5.49 -11.05
N SER A 77 -3.56 6.17 -11.88
CA SER A 77 -4.47 5.47 -12.79
C SER A 77 -3.75 4.87 -14.00
N CYS A 78 -4.24 3.72 -14.45
CA CYS A 78 -4.16 3.29 -15.83
C CYS A 78 -5.33 3.97 -16.58
#